data_AF-A0A972KAN3-F1
#
_entry.id   AF-A0A972KAN3-F1
#
_cell.length_a   1.000
_cell.length_b   1.000
_cell.length_c   1.000
_cell.angle_alpha   90.00
_cell.angle_beta   90.00
_cell.angle_gamma   90.00
#
_symmetry.space_group_name_H-M   'P 1'
#
loop_
_entity.id
_entity.type
_entity.pdbx_description
1 polymer ?
#
loop_
_entity_poly.entity_id
_entity_poly.type
_entity_poly.pdbx_seq_one_letter_code
_entity_poly.pdbx_strand_id
1 'polypeptide(L)' 'MEESLTAVASLAEGDHIRVLHRREPFPLYGILESRGFDHRTVPGTGTSFEILVWRAGDAAAEAAVNQTINR' A
#
# COMPACT_ATOMS: atom_id res chain seq x y z
N MET A 1 1.56 15.44 -11.13
CA MET A 1 1.08 14.05 -11.07
C MET A 1 2.15 13.23 -10.36
N GLU A 2 2.53 13.61 -9.13
CA GLU A 2 3.84 13.20 -8.55
C GLU A 2 3.82 13.01 -7.01
N GLU A 3 2.75 13.36 -6.30
CA GLU A 3 2.78 13.39 -4.83
C GLU A 3 2.69 11.99 -4.18
N SER A 4 2.11 11.02 -4.87
CA SER A 4 1.87 9.68 -4.30
C SER A 4 3.16 8.88 -4.07
N LEU A 5 4.18 9.06 -4.92
CA LEU A 5 5.45 8.32 -4.81
C LEU A 5 6.37 8.90 -3.74
N THR A 6 6.35 10.22 -3.53
CA THR A 6 7.12 10.88 -2.47
C THR A 6 6.60 10.53 -1.08
N ALA A 7 5.28 10.33 -0.94
CA ALA A 7 4.67 9.83 0.29
C ALA A 7 5.17 8.42 0.63
N VAL A 8 5.25 7.51 -0.35
CA VAL A 8 5.81 6.16 -0.16
C VAL A 8 7.28 6.20 0.19
N ALA A 9 8.05 7.13 -0.39
CA ALA A 9 9.47 7.28 -0.07
C ALA A 9 9.70 7.81 1.36
N SER A 10 8.74 8.55 1.92
CA SER A 10 8.81 9.12 3.27
C SER A 10 8.18 8.24 4.36
N LEU A 11 7.69 7.05 4.00
CA LEU A 11 7.19 6.07 4.96
C LEU A 11 8.30 5.68 5.95
N ALA A 12 7.99 5.85 7.24
CA ALA A 12 8.82 5.36 8.33
C ALA A 12 8.72 3.83 8.44
N GLU A 13 9.68 3.23 9.12
CA GLU A 13 9.64 1.80 9.46
C GLU A 13 8.40 1.51 10.33
N GLY A 14 7.63 0.49 9.97
CA GLY A 14 6.35 0.15 10.58
C GLY A 14 5.12 0.88 10.02
N ASP A 15 5.31 1.83 9.10
CA ASP A 15 4.20 2.59 8.51
C ASP A 15 3.77 1.99 7.17
N HIS A 16 2.49 2.18 6.79
CA HIS A 16 1.94 1.65 5.55
C HIS A 16 1.02 2.68 4.89
N ILE A 17 1.07 2.75 3.56
CA ILE A 17 0.17 3.62 2.80
C ILE A 17 -1.07 2.85 2.39
N ARG A 18 -2.22 3.46 2.64
CA ARG A 18 -3.51 2.97 2.17
C ARG A 18 -3.98 3.82 1.00
N VAL A 19 -3.93 3.23 -0.19
CA VAL A 19 -4.44 3.84 -1.42
C VAL A 19 -5.87 3.36 -1.64
N LEU A 20 -6.81 4.28 -1.47
CA LEU A 20 -8.21 4.07 -1.84
C LEU A 20 -8.39 4.49 -3.30
N HIS A 21 -8.58 3.52 -4.19
CA HIS A 21 -8.78 3.83 -5.60
C HIS A 21 -10.05 3.18 -6.19
N ARG A 22 -10.73 3.96 -7.02
CA ARG A 22 -11.94 3.60 -7.79
C ARG A 22 -11.65 3.17 -9.25
N ARG A 23 -10.37 3.14 -9.64
CA ARG A 23 -9.84 2.72 -10.94
C ARG A 23 -8.44 2.18 -10.70
N GLU A 24 -7.99 1.19 -11.44
CA GLU A 24 -6.65 0.61 -11.24
C GLU A 24 -5.57 1.52 -11.85
N PRO A 25 -4.65 2.10 -11.07
CA PRO A 25 -3.43 2.69 -11.59
C PRO A 25 -2.40 1.57 -11.82
N PHE A 26 -2.60 0.80 -12.89
CA PHE A 26 -1.71 -0.30 -13.30
C PHE A 26 -0.19 0.00 -13.27
N PRO A 27 0.32 1.20 -13.64
CA PRO A 27 1.76 1.43 -13.65
C PRO A 27 2.40 1.55 -12.25
N LEU A 28 1.63 1.73 -11.17
CA LEU A 28 2.21 1.92 -9.83
C LEU A 28 2.71 0.62 -9.19
N TYR A 29 2.05 -0.51 -9.42
CA TYR A 29 2.40 -1.78 -8.77
C TYR A 29 3.80 -2.28 -9.15
N GLY A 30 4.13 -2.28 -10.44
CA GLY A 30 5.46 -2.70 -10.90
C GLY A 30 6.58 -1.80 -10.40
N ILE A 31 6.29 -0.51 -10.19
CA ILE A 31 7.25 0.44 -9.61
C ILE A 31 7.52 0.12 -8.14
N LEU A 32 6.48 -0.23 -7.39
CA LEU A 32 6.57 -0.58 -5.97
C LEU A 32 7.35 -1.89 -5.77
N GLU A 33 7.02 -2.94 -6.50
CA GLU A 33 7.77 -4.21 -6.46
C GLU A 33 9.25 -3.99 -6.84
N SER A 34 9.51 -3.23 -7.91
CA SER A 34 10.88 -2.90 -8.33
C SER A 34 11.67 -2.11 -7.28
N ARG A 35 11.00 -1.42 -6.36
CA ARG A 35 11.61 -0.63 -5.29
C ARG A 35 11.68 -1.37 -3.95
N GLY A 36 11.28 -2.64 -3.90
CA GLY A 36 11.28 -3.42 -2.66
C GLY A 36 10.16 -3.04 -1.71
N PHE A 37 8.99 -2.68 -2.25
CA PHE A 37 7.77 -2.49 -1.47
C PHE A 37 6.79 -3.62 -1.75
N ASP A 38 6.21 -4.17 -0.69
CA ASP A 38 5.12 -5.12 -0.76
C ASP A 38 3.79 -4.39 -0.83
N HIS A 39 2.80 -5.03 -1.45
CA HIS A 39 1.47 -4.47 -1.55
C HIS A 39 0.39 -5.54 -1.41
N ARG A 40 -0.76 -5.15 -0.84
CA ARG A 40 -1.92 -6.01 -0.70
C ARG A 40 -3.19 -5.25 -1.01
N THR A 41 -3.88 -5.77 -2.02
CA THR A 41 -5.17 -5.24 -2.44
C THR A 41 -6.27 -5.97 -1.69
N VAL A 42 -7.13 -5.21 -1.02
CA VAL A 42 -8.32 -5.71 -0.35
C VAL A 42 -9.58 -5.03 -0.90
N PRO A 43 -10.68 -5.79 -1.04
CA PRO A 43 -11.95 -5.22 -1.46
C PRO A 43 -12.55 -4.41 -0.31
N GLY A 44 -12.66 -3.09 -0.48
CA GLY A 44 -13.34 -2.23 0.47
C GLY A 44 -14.87 -2.37 0.38
N THR A 45 -15.60 -1.97 1.42
CA THR A 45 -17.06 -2.01 1.45
C THR A 45 -17.67 -1.14 0.34
N GLY A 46 -18.18 -1.76 -0.73
CA GLY A 46 -19.00 -1.12 -1.76
C GLY A 46 -18.43 -1.22 -3.18
N THR A 47 -17.42 -0.40 -3.52
CA THR A 47 -16.86 -0.32 -4.90
C THR A 47 -15.43 0.24 -4.91
N SER A 48 -14.77 0.28 -3.76
CA SER A 48 -13.43 0.88 -3.62
C SER A 48 -12.43 -0.24 -3.38
N PHE A 49 -11.33 -0.25 -4.13
CA PHE A 49 -10.20 -1.13 -3.83
C PHE A 49 -9.25 -0.38 -2.91
N GLU A 50 -8.91 -1.03 -1.79
CA GLU A 50 -7.91 -0.56 -0.86
C GLU A 50 -6.62 -1.29 -1.14
N ILE A 51 -5.59 -0.56 -1.53
CA ILE A 51 -4.26 -1.11 -1.76
C ILE A 51 -3.41 -0.64 -0.58
N LEU A 52 -3.00 -1.58 0.24
CA LEU A 52 -2.10 -1.36 1.35
C LEU A 52 -0.69 -1.60 0.83
N VAL A 53 0.21 -0.63 0.96
CA VAL A 53 1.59 -0.70 0.48
C VAL A 53 2.54 -0.45 1.65
N TRP A 54 3.55 -1.29 1.80
CA TRP A 54 4.55 -1.19 2.85
C TRP A 54 5.93 -1.60 2.35
N ARG A 55 6.99 -1.32 3.12
CA ARG A 55 8.35 -1.77 2.76
C ARG A 55 8.46 -3.28 2.88
N ALA A 56 9.01 -3.94 1.86
CA ALA A 56 9.28 -5.37 1.92
C ALA A 56 10.32 -5.65 3.02
N GLY A 57 10.01 -6.60 3.90
CA GLY A 57 10.80 -6.90 5.10
C GLY A 57 10.41 -6.11 6.35
N ASP A 58 9.45 -5.20 6.27
CA ASP A 58 8.92 -4.48 7.44
C ASP A 58 7.79 -5.28 8.12
N ALA A 59 8.17 -6.08 9.12
CA ALA A 59 7.24 -6.92 9.86
C ALA A 59 6.21 -6.11 10.67
N ALA A 60 6.56 -4.89 11.10
CA ALA A 60 5.66 -4.03 11.86
C ALA A 60 4.54 -3.49 10.97
N ALA A 61 4.87 -3.05 9.75
CA ALA A 61 3.91 -2.59 8.77
C ALA A 61 3.01 -3.73 8.30
N GLU A 62 3.57 -4.93 8.05
CA GLU A 62 2.78 -6.12 7.71
C GLU A 62 1.77 -6.47 8.82
N ALA A 63 2.19 -6.43 10.08
CA ALA A 63 1.31 -6.67 11.21
C ALA A 63 0.19 -5.60 11.32
N ALA A 64 0.49 -4.34 11.05
CA ALA A 64 -0.50 -3.26 11.04
C ALA A 64 -1.52 -3.43 9.90
N VAL A 65 -1.07 -3.85 8.72
CA VAL A 65 -1.91 -4.19 7.57
C VAL A 65 -2.84 -5.35 7.91
N ASN A 66 -2.30 -6.45 8.46
CA ASN A 66 -3.10 -7.60 8.86
C ASN A 66 -4.15 -7.24 9.92
N GLN A 67 -3.83 -6.37 10.88
CA GLN A 67 -4.81 -5.88 11.86
C GLN A 67 -5.92 -5.04 11.22
N THR A 68 -5.58 -4.27 10.17
CA THR A 68 -6.56 -3.44 9.44
C THR A 68 -7.54 -4.30 8.64
N ILE A 69 -7.06 -5.38 8.03
CA ILE A 69 -7.88 -6.28 7.20
C ILE A 69 -8.79 -7.18 8.06
N ASN A 70 -8.33 -7.57 9.25
CA ASN A 70 -9.07 -8.48 10.14
C ASN A 70 -10.06 -7.77 11.09
N ARG A 71 -10.38 -6.50 10.84
CA ARG A 71 -11.28 -5.68 11.67
C ARG A 71 -12.68 -5.59 11.06
#